data_AF-A0A8X6HLB5-F1
#
_entry.id   AF-A0A8X6HLB5-F1
#
_cell.length_a   1.000
_cell.length_b   1.000
_cell.length_c   1.000
_cell.angle_alpha   90.00
_cell.angle_beta   90.00
_cell.angle_gamma   90.00
#
_symmetry.space_group_name_H-M   'P 1'
#
loop_
_entity.id
_entity.type
_entity.pdbx_description
1 polymer ?
#
loop_
_entity_poly.entity_id
_entity_poly.type
_entity_poly.pdbx_seq_one_letter_code
_entity_poly.pdbx_strand_id
1 'polypeptide(L)'
;MIHGPCGSLSNNSLCMSDGKCTKMYPRDLLAKTITGNAGYPLYRRRSTEDGGKSITLKVLNNTIDVDNRWVVPYSPLLQKTYNAHINVECCN
;
A
#
# COMPACT_ATOMS: atom_id res chain seq x y z
N MET A 1 5.92 -1.31 -5.33
CA MET A 1 4.87 -2.35 -5.21
C MET A 1 3.55 -1.71 -4.83
N ILE A 2 2.46 -2.09 -5.50
CA ILE A 2 1.11 -1.57 -5.25
C ILE A 2 0.24 -2.71 -4.73
N HIS A 3 -0.48 -2.47 -3.63
CA HIS A 3 -1.51 -3.38 -3.15
C HIS A 3 -2.64 -3.39 -4.18
N GLY A 4 -3.06 -4.59 -4.60
CA GLY A 4 -4.16 -4.72 -5.55
C GLY A 4 -5.45 -4.08 -5.02
N PRO A 5 -6.38 -3.69 -5.90
CA PRO A 5 -7.66 -3.14 -5.47
C PRO A 5 -8.37 -4.07 -4.47
N CYS A 6 -8.95 -3.48 -3.44
CA CYS A 6 -9.71 -4.16 -2.40
C CYS A 6 -10.82 -3.25 -1.87
N GLY A 7 -11.65 -3.75 -0.97
CA GLY A 7 -12.77 -2.98 -0.44
C GLY A 7 -13.87 -2.83 -1.48
N SER A 8 -14.42 -1.63 -1.57
CA SER A 8 -15.45 -1.28 -2.55
C SER A 8 -14.98 -1.45 -4.01
N LEU A 9 -13.67 -1.37 -4.26
CA LEU A 9 -13.10 -1.53 -5.60
C LEU A 9 -12.98 -2.99 -6.04
N SER A 10 -12.90 -3.93 -5.09
CA SER A 10 -12.85 -5.38 -5.35
C SER A 10 -13.10 -6.15 -4.06
N ASN A 11 -14.36 -6.55 -3.84
CA ASN A 11 -14.74 -7.27 -2.63
C ASN A 11 -14.30 -8.75 -2.64
N ASN A 12 -13.95 -9.29 -3.81
CA ASN A 12 -13.51 -10.68 -3.98
C ASN A 12 -12.00 -10.86 -3.81
N SER A 13 -11.25 -9.80 -3.48
CA SER A 13 -9.81 -9.88 -3.28
C SER A 13 -9.47 -10.74 -2.05
N LEU A 14 -8.43 -11.57 -2.14
CA LEU A 14 -8.00 -12.49 -1.06
C LEU A 14 -7.69 -11.82 0.28
N CYS A 15 -7.42 -10.51 0.28
CA CYS A 15 -7.19 -9.75 1.50
C CYS A 15 -8.48 -9.35 2.23
N MET A 16 -9.65 -9.59 1.66
CA MET A 16 -10.94 -9.18 2.21
C MET A 16 -11.43 -10.17 3.28
N SER A 17 -11.94 -9.65 4.39
CA SER A 17 -12.65 -10.40 5.43
C SER A 17 -13.68 -9.47 6.07
N ASP A 18 -14.91 -9.94 6.25
CA ASP A 18 -16.03 -9.16 6.81
C ASP A 18 -16.24 -7.79 6.12
N GLY A 19 -16.09 -7.77 4.79
CA GLY A 19 -16.22 -6.56 3.97
C GLY A 19 -15.10 -5.53 4.13
N LYS A 20 -14.02 -5.87 4.86
CA LYS A 20 -12.87 -4.99 5.09
C LYS A 20 -11.57 -5.63 4.61
N CYS A 21 -10.64 -4.80 4.14
CA CYS A 21 -9.30 -5.27 3.83
C CYS A 21 -8.55 -5.57 5.13
N THR A 22 -8.19 -6.84 5.35
CA THR A 22 -7.39 -7.30 6.50
C THR A 22 -6.00 -6.66 6.56
N LYS A 23 -5.51 -6.15 5.43
CA LYS A 23 -4.22 -5.44 5.32
C LYS A 23 -4.36 -3.92 5.46
N MET A 24 -5.58 -3.43 5.73
CA MET A 24 -5.91 -2.03 6.00
C MET A 24 -5.54 -1.09 4.85
N TYR A 25 -5.84 -1.50 3.62
CA TYR A 25 -5.72 -0.65 2.44
C TYR A 25 -7.07 -0.06 2.00
N PRO A 26 -7.09 1.16 1.43
CA PRO A 26 -5.96 2.10 1.33
C PRO A 26 -5.48 2.62 2.69
N ARG A 27 -4.18 2.85 2.85
CA ARG A 27 -3.59 3.41 4.07
C ARG A 27 -3.79 4.92 4.14
N ASP A 28 -3.79 5.50 5.32
CA ASP A 28 -3.88 6.95 5.48
C ASP A 28 -2.64 7.66 4.92
N LEU A 29 -2.84 8.88 4.43
CA LEU A 29 -1.75 9.78 4.10
C LEU A 29 -1.19 10.37 5.39
N LEU A 30 0.12 10.30 5.54
CA LEU A 30 0.82 10.72 6.75
C LEU A 30 2.01 11.58 6.35
N ALA A 31 2.16 12.74 6.97
CA ALA A 31 3.25 13.68 6.71
C ALA A 31 4.60 13.22 7.31
N LYS A 32 4.58 12.32 8.30
CA LYS A 32 5.79 11.75 8.93
C LYS A 32 5.56 10.30 9.32
N THR A 33 6.66 9.54 9.42
CA THR A 33 6.62 8.20 10.00
C THR A 33 6.44 8.31 11.51
N ILE A 34 5.52 7.54 12.07
CA ILE A 34 5.24 7.48 13.51
C ILE A 34 5.67 6.11 14.03
N THR A 35 6.60 6.10 14.98
CA THR A 35 7.10 4.91 15.67
C THR A 35 6.53 4.85 17.09
N GLY A 36 6.28 3.65 17.63
CA GLY A 36 6.02 3.46 19.06
C GLY A 36 4.59 3.11 19.50
N ASN A 37 3.63 2.85 18.59
CA ASN A 37 2.22 2.71 18.99
C ASN A 37 1.62 1.29 19.03
N ALA A 38 2.33 0.23 18.63
CA ALA A 38 1.93 -1.20 18.78
C ALA A 38 2.82 -2.14 17.91
N GLY A 39 4.15 -2.07 18.03
CA GLY A 39 5.08 -2.99 17.32
C GLY A 39 5.35 -2.70 15.84
N TYR A 40 4.43 -2.02 15.12
CA TYR A 40 4.64 -1.61 13.72
C TYR A 40 4.56 -0.08 13.55
N PRO A 41 5.49 0.54 12.79
CA PRO A 41 5.43 1.96 12.53
C PRO A 41 4.38 2.29 11.44
N LEU A 42 3.79 3.47 11.59
CA LEU A 42 2.94 4.06 10.55
C LEU A 42 3.83 4.91 9.63
N TYR A 43 4.08 4.44 8.42
CA TYR A 43 4.98 5.11 7.48
C TYR A 43 4.41 6.41 6.90
N ARG A 44 5.29 7.40 6.68
CA ARG A 44 4.96 8.59 5.86
C ARG A 44 4.45 8.15 4.48
N ARG A 45 3.32 8.73 4.06
CA ARG A 45 2.74 8.56 2.72
C ARG A 45 2.30 9.92 2.20
N ARG A 46 2.98 10.41 1.16
CA ARG A 46 2.74 11.75 0.58
C ARG A 46 1.51 11.75 -0.31
N SER A 47 0.67 12.78 -0.18
CA SER A 47 -0.40 13.08 -1.15
C SER A 47 0.21 13.47 -2.51
N THR A 48 -0.58 13.47 -3.58
CA THR A 48 -0.15 14.01 -4.89
C THR A 48 0.26 15.49 -4.80
N GLU A 49 -0.42 16.26 -3.95
CA GLU A 49 -0.09 17.68 -3.67
C GLU A 49 1.25 17.84 -2.94
N ASP A 50 1.63 16.88 -2.08
CA ASP A 50 2.93 16.82 -1.36
C ASP A 50 3.98 16.03 -2.17
N GLY A 51 3.93 16.08 -3.50
CA GLY A 51 4.90 15.43 -4.38
C GLY A 51 4.83 13.90 -4.40
N GLY A 52 3.73 13.31 -3.91
CA GLY A 52 3.39 11.92 -4.12
C GLY A 52 3.02 11.62 -5.58
N LYS A 53 2.78 10.34 -5.88
CA LYS A 53 2.47 9.88 -7.23
C LYS A 53 1.12 9.18 -7.24
N SER A 54 0.44 9.29 -8.37
CA SER A 54 -0.72 8.47 -8.73
C SER A 54 -0.47 7.81 -10.07
N ILE A 55 -1.08 6.64 -10.24
CA ILE A 55 -1.11 5.90 -11.51
C ILE A 55 -2.53 5.38 -11.73
N THR A 56 -2.90 5.26 -12.99
CA THR A 56 -4.18 4.65 -13.38
C THR A 56 -3.93 3.17 -13.69
N LEU A 57 -4.58 2.28 -12.93
CA LEU A 57 -4.54 0.83 -13.16
C LEU A 57 -5.80 0.37 -13.90
N LYS A 58 -5.61 -0.49 -14.91
CA LYS A 58 -6.71 -1.25 -15.51
C LYS A 58 -6.79 -2.60 -14.81
N VAL A 59 -7.91 -2.85 -14.12
CA VAL A 59 -8.16 -4.12 -13.43
C VAL A 59 -9.50 -4.65 -13.90
N LEU A 60 -9.46 -5.79 -14.61
CA LEU A 60 -10.62 -6.32 -15.36
C LEU A 60 -11.18 -5.26 -16.33
N ASN A 61 -12.46 -4.94 -16.23
CA ASN A 61 -13.16 -3.93 -17.05
C ASN A 61 -13.18 -2.54 -16.39
N ASN A 62 -12.49 -2.36 -15.26
CA ASN A 62 -12.50 -1.10 -14.51
C ASN A 62 -11.15 -0.38 -14.63
N THR A 63 -11.23 0.95 -14.63
CA THR A 63 -10.07 1.84 -14.55
C THR A 63 -10.09 2.49 -13.17
N ILE A 64 -9.00 2.34 -12.42
CA ILE A 64 -8.90 2.75 -11.02
C ILE A 64 -7.68 3.62 -10.86
N ASP A 65 -7.85 4.80 -10.26
CA ASP A 65 -6.73 5.66 -9.89
C ASP A 65 -6.19 5.30 -8.52
N VAL A 66 -4.88 5.13 -8.46
CA VAL A 66 -4.18 4.56 -7.32
C VAL A 66 -3.01 5.46 -6.97
N ASP A 67 -2.95 5.91 -5.72
CA ASP A 67 -1.89 6.77 -5.21
C ASP A 67 -1.03 6.07 -4.14
N ASN A 68 -0.17 6.86 -3.50
CA ASN A 68 0.73 6.40 -2.44
C ASN A 68 0.04 5.70 -1.26
N ARG A 69 -1.28 5.80 -1.08
CA ARG A 69 -2.03 5.06 -0.05
C ARG A 69 -2.02 3.55 -0.28
N TRP A 70 -1.79 3.13 -1.52
CA TRP A 70 -1.78 1.73 -1.93
C TRP A 70 -0.39 1.10 -1.99
N VAL A 71 0.67 1.88 -1.75
CA VAL A 71 2.04 1.36 -1.82
C VAL A 71 2.29 0.33 -0.71
N VAL A 72 2.87 -0.81 -1.06
CA VAL A 72 3.37 -1.78 -0.08
C VAL A 72 4.83 -1.44 0.23
N PRO A 73 5.23 -1.32 1.51
CA PRO A 73 6.61 -1.08 1.90
C PRO A 73 7.59 -2.09 1.27
N TYR A 74 8.68 -1.59 0.69
CA TYR A 74 9.65 -2.42 0.00
C TYR A 74 11.06 -1.82 0.03
N SER A 75 12.06 -2.66 -0.24
CA SER A 75 13.45 -2.23 -0.46
C SER A 75 13.85 -2.43 -1.92
N PRO A 76 14.11 -1.34 -2.69
CA PRO A 76 14.58 -1.46 -4.06
C PRO A 76 15.87 -2.27 -4.19
N LEU A 77 16.74 -2.22 -3.17
CA LEU A 77 17.98 -3.00 -3.12
C LEU A 77 17.66 -4.49 -3.08
N LEU A 78 16.89 -4.93 -2.09
CA LEU A 78 16.57 -6.36 -1.92
C LEU A 78 15.80 -6.91 -3.12
N GLN A 79 14.85 -6.15 -3.66
CA GLN A 79 14.10 -6.58 -4.84
C GLN A 79 15.00 -6.82 -6.05
N LYS A 80 15.96 -5.92 -6.29
CA LYS A 80 16.94 -6.07 -7.38
C LYS A 80 17.91 -7.21 -7.14
N THR A 81 18.39 -7.36 -5.90
CA THR A 81 19.34 -8.40 -5.51
C THR A 81 18.77 -9.81 -5.71
N TYR A 82 17.51 -10.03 -5.34
CA TYR A 82 16.89 -11.36 -5.35
C TYR A 82 15.93 -11.57 -6.53
N ASN A 83 15.75 -10.57 -7.40
CA ASN A 83 14.77 -10.58 -8.49
C ASN A 83 13.37 -11.05 -8.04
N ALA A 84 12.92 -10.56 -6.89
CA ALA A 84 11.71 -11.02 -6.23
C ALA A 84 10.92 -9.86 -5.60
N HIS A 85 9.62 -10.05 -5.45
CA HIS A 85 8.74 -9.11 -4.77
C HIS A 85 8.89 -9.27 -3.25
N ILE A 86 9.76 -8.44 -2.66
CA ILE A 86 10.05 -8.45 -1.23
C ILE A 86 9.35 -7.27 -0.56
N ASN A 87 8.45 -7.59 0.36
CA ASN A 87 7.83 -6.63 1.28
C ASN A 87 8.73 -6.49 2.50
N VAL A 88 8.97 -5.26 2.95
CA VAL A 88 9.86 -4.98 4.09
C VAL A 88 9.14 -4.09 5.07
N GLU A 89 8.95 -4.58 6.28
CA GLU A 89 8.33 -3.84 7.38
C GLU A 89 9.28 -3.79 8.56
N CYS A 90 9.35 -2.64 9.22
CA CYS A 90 10.04 -2.49 10.47
C CYS A 90 9.15 -3.08 11.57
N CYS A 91 9.71 -3.97 12.36
CA CYS A 91 9.08 -4.53 13.55
C CYS A 91 9.95 -4.15 14.76
N ASN A 92 9.31 -3.83 15.88
CA ASN A 92 9.98 -3.54 17.15
C ASN A 92 9.60 -4.54 18.22
#